data_AF-A0AAW2TTZ5-F1
#
_entry.id   AF-A0AAW2TTZ5-F1
#
_cell.length_a   1.000
_cell.length_b   1.000
_cell.length_c   1.000
_cell.angle_alpha   90.00
_cell.angle_beta   90.00
_cell.angle_gamma   90.00
#
_symmetry.space_group_name_H-M   'P 1'
#
loop_
_entity.id
_entity.type
_entity.pdbx_description
1 polymer ?
#
loop_
_entity_poly.entity_id
_entity_poly.type
_entity_poly.pdbx_seq_one_letter_code
_entity_poly.pdbx_strand_id
1 'polypeptide(L)'
;MASSSSSGLTFKLHPLVIVNISDHYTRVKSQSLPPNSSASAADASSLPPTPPPRVFGCVIGVQRGRTVEIFNSFELLYDPSTHSLDRAFLEKKQELCVYRLLKFCLFALLWM
;
A
#
# COMPACT_ATOMS: atom_id res chain seq x y z
N MET A 1 -14.04 16.40 -9.64
CA MET A 1 -13.30 15.18 -10.01
C MET A 1 -13.51 14.97 -11.50
N ALA A 2 -12.46 14.95 -12.31
CA ALA A 2 -12.59 14.63 -13.73
C ALA A 2 -13.09 13.18 -13.84
N SER A 3 -14.31 12.99 -14.34
CA SER A 3 -14.89 11.69 -14.66
C SER A 3 -14.28 11.20 -15.97
N SER A 4 -13.04 10.72 -15.89
CA SER A 4 -12.35 10.12 -17.02
C SER A 4 -13.04 8.81 -17.40
N SER A 5 -13.38 8.71 -18.68
CA SER A 5 -13.87 7.56 -19.42
C SER A 5 -13.65 6.23 -18.71
N SER A 6 -14.71 5.47 -18.45
CA SER A 6 -14.64 4.09 -17.96
C SER A 6 -13.97 3.21 -19.03
N SER A 7 -12.65 3.29 -19.13
CA SER A 7 -11.86 2.29 -19.82
C SER A 7 -12.23 0.96 -19.18
N GLY A 8 -12.77 0.02 -19.97
CA GLY A 8 -13.29 -1.28 -19.50
C GLY A 8 -12.19 -2.20 -18.95
N LEU A 9 -11.50 -1.73 -17.92
CA LEU A 9 -10.50 -2.43 -17.15
C LEU A 9 -11.20 -3.09 -15.97
N THR A 10 -11.03 -4.39 -15.84
CA THR A 10 -11.58 -5.16 -14.74
C THR A 10 -10.50 -5.30 -13.66
N PHE A 11 -10.76 -4.82 -12.46
CA PHE A 11 -9.85 -4.98 -11.32
C PHE A 11 -10.30 -6.17 -10.47
N LYS A 12 -9.40 -7.12 -10.25
CA LYS A 12 -9.58 -8.18 -9.26
C LYS A 12 -8.63 -7.92 -8.11
N LEU A 13 -9.20 -7.73 -6.92
CA LEU A 13 -8.44 -7.47 -5.70
C LEU A 13 -8.43 -8.73 -4.83
N HIS A 14 -7.24 -9.24 -4.54
CA HIS A 14 -7.09 -10.38 -3.64
C HIS A 14 -7.37 -9.95 -2.18
N PRO A 15 -8.13 -10.72 -1.38
CA PRO A 15 -8.46 -10.35 0.01
C PRO A 15 -7.23 -10.04 0.87
N LEU A 16 -6.12 -10.75 0.62
CA LEU A 16 -4.81 -10.51 1.27
C LEU A 16 -4.39 -9.02 1.22
N VAL A 17 -4.66 -8.33 0.12
CA VAL A 17 -4.24 -6.93 -0.06
C VAL A 17 -5.01 -6.01 0.87
N ILE A 18 -6.31 -6.25 1.03
CA ILE A 18 -7.17 -5.51 1.96
C ILE A 18 -6.70 -5.72 3.39
N VAL A 19 -6.40 -6.98 3.75
CA VAL A 19 -5.89 -7.32 5.09
C VAL A 19 -4.56 -6.63 5.34
N ASN A 20 -3.61 -6.70 4.42
CA ASN A 20 -2.29 -6.06 4.56
C ASN A 20 -2.40 -4.54 4.77
N ILE A 21 -3.25 -3.86 4.01
CA ILE A 21 -3.44 -2.40 4.13
C ILE A 21 -4.08 -2.06 5.47
N SER A 22 -5.10 -2.82 5.88
CA SER A 22 -5.82 -2.60 7.14
C SER A 22 -4.92 -2.82 8.36
N ASP A 23 -4.11 -3.86 8.31
CA ASP A 23 -3.12 -4.21 9.32
C ASP A 23 -2.01 -3.14 9.42
N HIS A 24 -1.50 -2.65 8.29
CA HIS A 24 -0.55 -1.53 8.26
C HIS A 24 -1.14 -0.24 8.88
N TYR A 25 -2.38 0.12 8.51
CA TYR A 25 -3.06 1.27 9.11
C TYR A 25 -3.22 1.11 10.63
N THR A 26 -3.61 -0.08 11.08
CA THR A 26 -3.83 -0.36 12.50
C THR A 26 -2.53 -0.30 13.30
N ARG A 27 -1.42 -0.82 12.75
CA ARG A 27 -0.07 -0.69 13.37
C ARG A 27 0.36 0.76 13.50
N VAL A 28 0.23 1.55 12.44
CA VAL A 28 0.64 2.97 12.49
C VAL A 28 -0.25 3.74 13.47
N LYS A 29 -1.55 3.41 13.53
CA LYS A 29 -2.47 3.99 14.52
C LYS A 29 -2.09 3.62 15.94
N SER A 30 -1.75 2.35 16.23
CA SER A 30 -1.38 1.93 17.58
C SER A 30 -0.04 2.50 18.04
N GLN A 31 0.95 2.61 17.14
CA GLN A 31 2.25 3.23 17.42
C GLN A 31 2.15 4.74 17.66
N SER A 32 1.18 5.41 17.03
CA SER A 32 0.93 6.85 17.25
C SER A 32 0.25 7.17 18.59
N LEU A 33 -0.22 6.15 19.32
CA LEU A 33 -0.78 6.33 20.67
C LEU A 33 0.35 6.31 21.71
N PRO A 34 0.42 7.30 22.63
CA PRO A 34 1.45 7.32 23.65
C PRO A 34 1.34 6.11 24.62
N PRO A 35 2.47 5.59 25.13
CA PRO A 35 2.50 4.36 25.95
C PRO A 35 1.80 4.45 27.31
N ASN A 36 1.32 5.65 27.71
CA ASN A 36 0.77 5.91 29.04
C ASN A 36 -0.71 6.28 29.05
N SER A 37 -1.44 6.03 27.96
CA SER A 37 -2.91 6.11 27.99
C SER A 37 -3.48 4.70 27.93
N SER A 38 -3.59 4.05 29.09
CA SER A 38 -4.65 3.07 29.35
C SER A 38 -6.00 3.80 29.36
N ALA A 39 -6.35 4.39 28.23
CA ALA A 39 -7.63 5.03 28.01
C ALA A 39 -8.54 3.96 27.42
N SER A 40 -9.28 3.31 28.31
CA SER A 40 -10.64 2.85 28.04
C SER A 40 -11.32 3.85 27.10
N ALA A 41 -12.08 3.36 26.13
CA ALA A 41 -12.72 4.10 25.04
C ALA A 41 -13.74 5.20 25.44
N ALA A 42 -13.64 5.76 26.65
CA ALA A 42 -14.65 6.60 27.28
C ALA A 42 -14.26 8.08 27.42
N ASP A 43 -13.03 8.52 27.13
CA ASP A 43 -12.64 9.93 27.34
C ASP A 43 -11.88 10.57 26.16
N ALA A 44 -12.46 10.42 24.97
CA ALA A 44 -11.97 11.03 23.72
C ALA A 44 -12.37 12.51 23.55
N SER A 45 -12.70 13.22 24.64
CA SER A 45 -13.36 14.53 24.58
C SER A 45 -12.45 15.73 24.93
N SER A 46 -11.22 15.49 25.40
CA SER A 46 -10.33 16.56 25.89
C SER A 46 -8.93 16.62 25.24
N LEU A 47 -8.59 15.72 24.31
CA LEU A 47 -7.38 15.86 23.50
C LEU A 47 -7.68 16.58 22.17
N PRO A 48 -6.79 17.46 21.68
CA PRO A 48 -6.93 18.04 20.35
C PRO A 48 -7.03 16.89 19.33
N PRO A 49 -7.91 17.01 18.31
CA PRO A 49 -8.11 15.94 17.33
C PRO A 49 -6.80 15.67 16.60
N THR A 50 -6.10 14.60 16.98
CA THR A 50 -4.94 14.15 16.23
C THR A 50 -5.46 13.63 14.89
N PRO A 51 -4.98 14.17 13.76
CA PRO A 51 -5.45 13.72 12.46
C PRO A 51 -5.20 12.21 12.34
N PRO A 52 -6.14 11.45 11.75
CA PRO A 52 -5.91 10.03 11.54
C PRO A 52 -4.61 9.83 10.75
N PRO A 53 -3.77 8.85 11.16
CA PRO A 53 -2.47 8.64 10.54
C PRO A 53 -2.66 8.30 9.06
N ARG A 54 -1.89 8.97 8.20
CA ARG A 54 -1.81 8.62 6.78
C ARG A 54 -0.75 7.56 6.59
N VAL A 55 -1.13 6.48 5.91
CA VAL A 55 -0.24 5.40 5.54
C VAL A 55 -0.01 5.39 4.04
N PHE A 56 1.21 5.06 3.63
CA PHE A 56 1.62 4.99 2.23
C PHE A 56 2.10 3.58 1.90
N GLY A 57 1.91 3.18 0.65
CA GLY A 57 2.27 1.85 0.18
C GLY A 57 2.09 1.71 -1.32
N CYS A 58 2.48 0.56 -1.83
CA CYS A 58 2.36 0.18 -3.23
C CYS A 58 1.69 -1.19 -3.36
N VAL A 59 0.97 -1.39 -4.46
CA VAL A 59 0.32 -2.65 -4.79
C VAL A 59 1.07 -3.35 -5.92
N ILE A 60 1.08 -4.67 -5.88
CA ILE A 60 1.72 -5.53 -6.87
C ILE A 60 0.63 -6.44 -7.46
N GLY A 61 0.64 -6.51 -8.78
CA GLY A 61 -0.33 -7.26 -9.54
C GLY A 61 0.21 -7.73 -10.88
N VAL A 62 -0.61 -8.48 -11.60
CA VAL A 62 -0.36 -8.88 -12.99
C VAL A 62 -1.52 -8.36 -13.82
N GLN A 63 -1.19 -7.77 -14.97
CA GLN A 63 -2.17 -7.37 -15.96
C GLN A 63 -2.28 -8.46 -17.04
N ARG A 64 -3.50 -8.92 -17.30
CA ARG A 64 -3.84 -9.85 -18.39
C ARG A 64 -4.88 -9.18 -19.29
N GLY A 65 -4.42 -8.62 -20.40
CA GLY A 65 -5.26 -7.82 -21.30
C GLY A 65 -5.87 -6.62 -20.58
N ARG A 66 -7.21 -6.59 -20.47
CA ARG A 66 -7.94 -5.54 -19.75
C ARG A 66 -8.20 -5.87 -18.27
N THR A 67 -7.77 -7.03 -17.80
CA THR A 67 -7.95 -7.39 -16.38
C THR A 67 -6.65 -7.13 -15.62
N VAL A 68 -6.74 -6.42 -14.50
CA VAL A 68 -5.63 -6.21 -13.57
C VAL A 68 -5.92 -6.98 -12.29
N GLU A 69 -5.06 -7.94 -11.98
CA GLU A 69 -5.17 -8.78 -10.78
C GLU A 69 -4.15 -8.31 -9.75
N ILE A 70 -4.62 -7.72 -8.66
CA ILE A 70 -3.80 -7.18 -7.57
C ILE A 70 -3.76 -8.22 -6.46
N PHE A 71 -2.59 -8.82 -6.22
CA PHE A 71 -2.45 -9.94 -5.29
C PHE A 71 -1.56 -9.65 -4.08
N ASN A 72 -0.75 -8.58 -4.11
CA ASN A 72 0.08 -8.22 -2.97
C ASN A 72 0.18 -6.69 -2.80
N SER A 73 0.63 -6.26 -1.63
CA SER A 73 0.94 -4.87 -1.32
C SER A 73 2.13 -4.80 -0.37
N PHE A 74 2.81 -3.67 -0.37
CA PHE A 74 3.88 -3.37 0.57
C PHE A 74 3.77 -1.94 1.07
N GLU A 75 4.16 -1.73 2.33
CA GLU A 75 4.23 -0.42 2.96
C GLU A 75 5.43 0.39 2.47
N LEU A 76 5.27 1.71 2.48
CA LEU A 76 6.31 2.67 2.14
C LEU A 76 6.46 3.68 3.25
N LEU A 77 7.72 4.00 3.55
CA LEU A 77 8.03 5.10 4.45
C LEU A 77 7.87 6.42 3.70
N TYR A 78 7.09 7.30 4.32
CA TYR A 78 6.89 8.67 3.87
C TYR A 78 7.67 9.60 4.77
N ASP A 79 8.55 10.40 4.16
CA ASP A 79 9.27 11.43 4.89
C ASP A 79 8.47 12.75 4.82
N PRO A 80 7.92 13.23 5.95
CA PRO A 80 7.14 14.46 5.99
C PRO A 80 8.00 15.72 5.74
N SER A 81 9.33 15.64 5.89
CA SER A 81 10.21 16.80 5.72
C SER A 81 10.49 17.09 4.24
N THR A 82 10.69 16.04 3.44
CA THR A 82 10.97 16.14 2.00
C THR A 82 9.72 15.95 1.14
N HIS A 83 8.57 15.67 1.77
CA HIS A 83 7.32 15.26 1.12
C HIS A 83 7.52 14.15 0.08
N SER A 84 8.51 13.27 0.32
CA SER A 84 8.94 12.27 -0.64
C SER A 84 8.83 10.86 -0.08
N LEU A 85 8.61 9.91 -0.98
CA LEU A 85 8.71 8.49 -0.68
C LEU A 85 10.14 8.05 -0.95
N ASP A 86 10.66 7.16 -0.10
CA ASP A 86 12.03 6.65 -0.25
C ASP A 86 12.21 5.91 -1.59
N ARG A 87 12.87 6.60 -2.53
CA ARG A 87 13.14 6.09 -3.88
C ARG A 87 14.12 4.92 -3.87
N ALA A 88 15.12 4.95 -3.00
CA ALA A 88 16.11 3.88 -2.90
C ALA A 88 15.46 2.58 -2.37
N PHE A 89 14.52 2.73 -1.42
CA PHE A 89 13.72 1.59 -0.95
C PHE A 89 12.80 1.04 -2.04
N LEU A 90 12.16 1.93 -2.81
CA LEU A 90 11.33 1.56 -3.97
C LEU A 90 12.12 0.79 -5.02
N GLU A 91 13.31 1.25 -5.39
CA GLU A 91 14.19 0.60 -6.36
C GLU A 91 14.63 -0.78 -5.87
N LYS A 92 15.06 -0.91 -4.61
CA LYS A 92 15.43 -2.20 -4.02
C LYS A 92 14.26 -3.17 -3.96
N LYS A 93 13.05 -2.68 -3.63
CA LYS A 93 11.82 -3.50 -3.64
C LYS A 93 11.40 -3.85 -5.06
N GLN A 94 11.58 -2.96 -6.03
CA GLN A 94 11.33 -3.20 -7.43
C GLN A 94 12.26 -4.28 -7.97
N GLU A 95 13.54 -4.25 -7.65
CA GLU A 95 14.47 -5.34 -7.99
C GLU A 95 13.98 -6.66 -7.43
N LEU A 96 13.63 -6.73 -6.14
CA LEU A 96 13.09 -7.95 -5.53
C LEU A 96 11.79 -8.43 -6.22
N CYS A 97 10.91 -7.52 -6.58
CA CYS A 97 9.67 -7.83 -7.29
C CYS A 97 9.94 -8.27 -8.72
N VAL A 98 10.86 -7.62 -9.43
CA VAL A 98 11.27 -7.93 -10.80
C VAL A 98 12.07 -9.23 -10.83
N TYR A 99 12.91 -9.56 -9.86
CA TYR A 99 13.60 -10.86 -9.77
C TYR A 99 12.64 -12.02 -9.48
N ARG A 100 11.61 -11.80 -8.64
CA ARG A 100 10.58 -12.81 -8.36
C ARG A 100 9.57 -12.92 -9.51
N LEU A 101 9.25 -11.81 -10.14
CA LEU A 101 8.42 -11.73 -11.35
C LEU A 101 9.21 -12.12 -12.60
N LEU A 102 10.54 -12.11 -12.60
CA LEU A 102 11.38 -12.52 -13.75
C LEU A 102 11.18 -13.99 -14.03
N LYS A 103 10.92 -14.84 -13.03
CA LYS A 103 10.50 -16.23 -13.29
C LYS A 103 9.16 -16.32 -14.03
N PHE A 104 8.30 -15.32 -13.92
CA PHE A 104 7.03 -15.21 -14.66
C PHE A 104 7.17 -14.42 -15.99
N CYS A 105 8.07 -13.43 -16.02
CA CYS A 105 8.31 -12.55 -17.16
C CYS A 105 9.32 -13.14 -18.16
N LEU A 106 10.18 -14.09 -17.76
CA LEU A 106 11.01 -14.83 -18.72
C LEU A 106 10.15 -15.63 -19.70
N PHE A 107 8.94 -16.03 -19.28
CA PHE A 107 7.95 -16.60 -20.20
C PHE A 107 7.38 -15.58 -21.19
N ALA A 108 7.33 -14.30 -20.82
CA ALA A 108 6.88 -13.20 -21.69
C ALA A 108 8.00 -12.72 -22.64
N LEU A 109 9.26 -12.75 -22.20
CA LEU A 109 10.42 -12.34 -23.02
C LEU A 109 10.92 -13.44 -23.96
N LEU A 110 10.53 -14.72 -23.78
CA LEU A 110 10.84 -15.78 -24.73
C LEU A 110 9.79 -15.88 -25.88
N TRP A 111 8.77 -15.02 -25.90
CA TRP A 111 7.78 -14.91 -26.99
C TRP A 111 7.70 -13.50 -27.60
N MET A 112 8.70 -12.64 -27.40
CA MET A 112 8.82 -11.40 -28.19
C MET A 112 10.21 -11.29 -28.81
#